data_AF-A0A950JKI5-F1
#
_entry.id   AF-A0A950JKI5-F1
#
_cell.length_a   1.000
_cell.length_b   1.000
_cell.length_c   1.000
_cell.angle_alpha   90.00
_cell.angle_beta   90.00
_cell.angle_gamma   90.00
#
_symmetry.space_group_name_H-M   'P 1'
#
loop_
_entity.id
_entity.type
_entity.pdbx_description
1 polymer ?
#
loop_
_entity_poly.entity_id
_entity_poly.type
_entity_poly.pdbx_seq_one_letter_code
_entity_poly.pdbx_strand_id
1 'polypeptide(L)'
;MLPIELFAHDDRRECPQGVTPTIVKPDHPVLKGLSDWPQFLGYNRSTARPDADVLARIGDDPFIAVRNVGRGRGAIFASDCGPHWGPPPFLAWKGYGPLWTNLVGWLAENHAR
;
A
#
# COMPACT_ATOMS: atom_id res chain seq x y z
N MET A 1 12.50 9.85 0.24
CA MET A 1 12.15 9.89 1.68
C MET A 1 10.81 9.18 1.83
N LEU A 2 10.69 8.21 2.74
CA LEU A 2 9.50 7.35 2.85
C LEU A 2 8.35 8.04 3.61
N PRO A 3 7.09 7.70 3.33
CA PRO A 3 5.91 8.14 4.10
C PRO A 3 5.80 7.51 5.50
N ILE A 4 6.70 6.59 5.84
CA ILE A 4 6.70 5.84 7.10
C ILE A 4 8.03 5.97 7.84
N GLU A 5 8.02 5.52 9.08
CA GLU A 5 9.17 5.19 9.91
C GLU A 5 9.24 3.67 10.07
N LEU A 6 10.40 3.12 9.74
CA LEU A 6 10.70 1.70 9.89
C LEU A 6 11.15 1.42 11.32
N PHE A 7 10.88 0.21 11.78
CA PHE A 7 11.40 -0.26 13.05
C PHE A 7 12.87 -0.69 12.93
N ALA A 8 13.62 -0.57 14.02
CA ALA A 8 15.01 -1.04 14.10
C ALA A 8 15.13 -2.56 14.32
N HIS A 9 14.02 -3.29 14.26
CA HIS A 9 13.91 -4.72 14.50
C HIS A 9 13.04 -5.36 13.41
N ASP A 10 12.89 -6.68 13.47
CA ASP A 10 12.07 -7.45 12.53
C ASP A 10 10.62 -6.90 12.48
N ASP A 11 10.26 -6.40 11.30
CA ASP A 11 8.99 -5.74 11.05
C ASP A 11 7.94 -6.70 10.48
N ARG A 12 8.31 -7.94 10.16
CA ARG A 12 7.40 -8.91 9.56
C ARG A 12 6.24 -9.22 10.50
N ARG A 13 5.02 -9.15 9.96
CA ARG A 13 3.83 -9.72 10.57
C ARG A 13 3.28 -10.80 9.64
N GLU A 14 3.52 -12.05 10.00
CA GLU A 14 2.93 -13.20 9.32
C GLU A 14 1.45 -13.33 9.71
N CYS A 15 0.59 -13.45 8.71
CA CYS A 15 -0.86 -13.57 8.85
C CYS A 15 -1.35 -14.78 8.03
N PRO A 16 -0.98 -16.03 8.37
CA PRO A 16 -1.35 -17.21 7.60
C PRO A 16 -2.88 -17.41 7.47
N GLN A 17 -3.65 -16.90 8.43
CA GLN A 17 -5.12 -16.86 8.39
C GLN A 17 -5.71 -15.84 7.39
N GLY A 18 -4.86 -15.02 6.77
CA GLY A 18 -5.25 -13.91 5.91
C GLY A 18 -5.65 -12.65 6.67
N VAL A 19 -5.35 -11.49 6.10
CA VAL A 19 -5.82 -10.19 6.57
C VAL A 19 -6.17 -9.29 5.38
N THR A 20 -7.33 -8.64 5.42
CA THR A 20 -7.81 -7.74 4.36
C THR A 20 -7.47 -6.30 4.72
N PRO A 21 -6.93 -5.49 3.78
CA PRO A 21 -6.71 -4.07 4.02
C PRO A 21 -8.03 -3.30 4.13
N THR A 22 -8.05 -2.29 5.00
CA THR A 22 -9.15 -1.33 5.16
C THR A 22 -8.80 -0.03 4.44
N ILE A 23 -9.68 0.42 3.56
CA ILE A 23 -9.48 1.65 2.79
C ILE A 23 -9.86 2.87 3.63
N VAL A 24 -8.96 3.86 3.69
CA VAL A 24 -9.12 5.09 4.48
C VAL A 24 -9.46 6.29 3.59
N LYS A 25 -8.82 6.40 2.42
CA LYS A 25 -9.02 7.51 1.47
C LYS A 25 -9.45 7.00 0.09
N PRO A 26 -10.71 6.51 -0.06
CA PRO A 26 -11.16 5.84 -1.28
C PRO A 26 -11.09 6.73 -2.53
N ASP A 27 -11.23 8.05 -2.37
CA ASP A 27 -11.20 9.00 -3.49
C ASP A 27 -9.78 9.34 -3.98
N HIS A 28 -8.73 8.83 -3.33
CA HIS A 28 -7.37 9.12 -3.75
C HIS A 28 -7.07 8.48 -5.11
N PRO A 29 -6.40 9.17 -6.06
CA PRO A 29 -6.15 8.64 -7.41
C PRO A 29 -5.48 7.27 -7.47
N VAL A 30 -4.60 6.97 -6.51
CA VAL A 30 -3.95 5.65 -6.38
C VAL A 30 -4.97 4.52 -6.24
N LEU A 31 -6.12 4.77 -5.58
CA LEU A 31 -7.14 3.76 -5.29
C LEU A 31 -8.30 3.78 -6.30
N LYS A 32 -8.23 4.62 -7.33
CA LYS A 32 -9.29 4.78 -8.33
C LYS A 32 -9.62 3.43 -9.00
N GLY A 33 -10.89 3.04 -8.91
CA GLY A 33 -11.41 1.82 -9.54
C GLY A 33 -11.00 0.52 -8.85
N LEU A 34 -10.43 0.59 -7.63
CA LEU A 34 -10.07 -0.58 -6.84
C LEU A 34 -11.19 -0.92 -5.85
N SER A 35 -11.72 -2.14 -5.93
CA SER A 35 -12.73 -2.69 -5.01
C SER A 35 -12.42 -4.15 -4.70
N ASP A 36 -13.10 -4.72 -3.70
CA ASP A 36 -13.05 -6.16 -3.40
C ASP A 36 -11.62 -6.65 -3.13
N TRP A 37 -10.93 -5.96 -2.22
CA TRP A 37 -9.54 -6.24 -1.89
C TRP A 37 -9.34 -7.67 -1.37
N PRO A 38 -8.34 -8.39 -1.89
CA PRO A 38 -8.01 -9.73 -1.44
C PRO A 38 -7.35 -9.71 -0.06
N GLN A 39 -7.28 -10.88 0.57
CA GLN A 39 -6.48 -11.09 1.77
C GLN A 39 -4.99 -11.20 1.44
N PHE A 40 -4.15 -10.77 2.37
CA PHE A 40 -2.70 -10.92 2.34
C PHE A 40 -2.24 -11.84 3.47
N LEU A 41 -1.14 -12.56 3.25
CA LEU A 41 -0.60 -13.53 4.21
C LEU A 41 0.52 -12.96 5.09
N GLY A 42 0.86 -11.70 4.89
CA GLY A 42 1.75 -10.95 5.76
C GLY A 42 2.06 -9.58 5.20
N TYR A 43 2.75 -8.77 6.00
CA TYR A 43 3.18 -7.42 5.63
C TYR A 43 4.26 -6.91 6.61
N ASN A 44 4.96 -5.84 6.23
CA ASN A 44 5.90 -5.13 7.09
C ASN A 44 5.18 -4.10 7.96
N ARG A 45 5.32 -4.21 9.28
CA ARG A 45 4.79 -3.22 10.24
C ARG A 45 5.62 -1.95 10.20
N SER A 46 4.97 -0.80 10.33
CA SER A 46 5.64 0.49 10.36
C SER A 46 4.75 1.57 10.96
N THR A 47 5.30 2.76 11.21
CA THR A 47 4.51 3.90 11.69
C THR A 47 4.41 4.96 10.60
N ALA A 48 3.21 5.49 10.35
CA ALA A 48 3.04 6.59 9.40
C ALA A 48 3.68 7.87 9.92
N ARG A 49 4.36 8.62 9.05
CA ARG A 49 4.83 9.97 9.40
C ARG A 49 3.63 10.92 9.53
N PRO A 50 3.72 11.98 10.36
CA PRO A 50 2.62 12.92 10.56
C PRO A 50 2.13 13.62 9.29
N ASP A 51 3.03 13.80 8.31
CA ASP A 51 2.77 14.45 7.02
C ASP A 51 2.54 13.46 5.88
N ALA A 52 2.31 12.17 6.20
CA ALA A 52 1.96 11.15 5.22
C ALA A 52 0.44 10.98 5.09
N ASP A 53 -0.01 10.77 3.87
CA ASP A 53 -1.37 10.37 3.57
C ASP A 53 -1.47 8.85 3.59
N VAL A 54 -2.03 8.29 4.66
CA VAL A 54 -2.38 6.86 4.72
C VAL A 54 -3.64 6.62 3.91
N LEU A 55 -3.53 5.89 2.80
CA LEU A 55 -4.61 5.61 1.88
C LEU A 55 -5.38 4.34 2.27
N ALA A 56 -4.66 3.35 2.79
CA ALA A 56 -5.20 2.10 3.30
C ALA A 56 -4.39 1.63 4.51
N ARG A 57 -5.04 0.92 5.44
CA ARG A 57 -4.42 0.23 6.58
C ARG A 57 -4.56 -1.27 6.44
N ILE A 58 -3.72 -2.02 7.13
CA ILE A 58 -3.86 -3.47 7.28
C ILE A 58 -3.67 -3.80 8.76
N GLY A 59 -4.75 -4.22 9.42
CA GLY A 59 -4.84 -4.10 10.88
C GLY A 59 -4.61 -2.64 11.33
N ASP A 60 -3.72 -2.47 12.31
CA ASP A 60 -3.38 -1.16 12.86
C ASP A 60 -2.20 -0.48 12.15
N ASP A 61 -1.67 -1.05 11.08
CA ASP A 61 -0.45 -0.55 10.40
C ASP A 61 -0.79 0.12 9.06
N PRO A 62 0.01 1.09 8.59
CA PRO A 62 -0.15 1.65 7.25
C PRO A 62 0.14 0.58 6.19
N PHE A 63 -0.79 0.40 5.26
CA PHE A 63 -0.66 -0.57 4.17
C PHE A 63 -0.22 0.11 2.88
N ILE A 64 -0.96 1.15 2.48
CA ILE A 64 -0.59 2.04 1.39
C ILE A 64 -0.57 3.44 1.95
N ALA A 65 0.58 4.10 1.85
CA ALA A 65 0.75 5.48 2.25
C ALA A 65 1.58 6.23 1.23
N VAL A 66 1.32 7.53 1.10
CA VAL A 66 2.00 8.42 0.17
C VAL A 66 2.45 9.70 0.85
N ARG A 67 3.46 10.38 0.31
CA ARG A 67 3.98 11.62 0.86
C ARG A 67 4.66 12.47 -0.22
N ASN A 68 4.42 13.79 -0.17
CA ASN A 68 5.16 14.77 -0.97
C ASN A 68 6.44 15.18 -0.23
N VAL A 69 7.56 15.22 -0.93
CA VAL A 69 8.89 15.52 -0.36
C VAL A 69 9.64 16.45 -1.30
N GLY A 70 9.64 17.75 -0.97
CA GLY A 70 10.16 18.77 -1.88
C GLY A 70 9.40 18.74 -3.21
N ARG A 71 10.12 18.49 -4.31
CA ARG A 71 9.54 18.35 -5.67
C ARG A 71 9.24 16.90 -6.07
N GLY A 72 9.45 15.95 -5.17
CA GLY A 72 9.25 14.51 -5.43
C GLY A 72 8.11 13.93 -4.61
N ARG A 73 7.76 12.69 -4.94
CA ARG A 73 6.73 11.90 -4.27
C ARG A 73 7.33 10.58 -3.79
N GLY A 74 6.87 10.10 -2.63
CA GLY A 74 7.23 8.81 -2.07
C GLY A 74 5.97 8.02 -1.71
N ALA A 75 6.04 6.70 -1.79
CA ALA A 75 4.95 5.82 -1.41
C ALA A 75 5.47 4.53 -0.80
N ILE A 76 4.59 3.82 -0.09
CA ILE A 76 4.78 2.43 0.29
C ILE A 76 3.58 1.58 -0.12
N PHE A 77 3.86 0.30 -0.32
CA PHE A 77 2.91 -0.80 -0.25
C PHE A 77 3.55 -1.81 0.71
N ALA A 78 2.90 -2.10 1.84
CA ALA A 78 3.54 -2.77 2.97
C ALA A 78 3.62 -4.30 2.84
N SER A 79 2.91 -4.91 1.90
CA SER A 79 2.98 -6.35 1.64
C SER A 79 3.82 -6.64 0.40
N ASP A 80 3.84 -7.89 -0.04
CA ASP A 80 4.61 -8.33 -1.19
C ASP A 80 3.78 -8.21 -2.49
N CYS A 81 4.43 -7.90 -3.60
CA CYS A 81 3.82 -7.92 -4.92
C CYS A 81 3.61 -9.36 -5.43
N GLY A 82 4.26 -10.35 -4.79
CA GLY A 82 4.16 -11.76 -5.11
C GLY A 82 4.15 -12.68 -3.89
N PRO A 83 4.32 -13.99 -4.11
CA PRO A 83 4.30 -14.98 -3.03
C PRO A 83 5.49 -14.85 -2.05
N HIS A 84 5.33 -15.22 -0.77
CA HIS A 84 4.12 -15.85 -0.20
C HIS A 84 3.10 -14.87 0.38
N TRP A 85 3.46 -13.62 0.69
CA TRP A 85 2.54 -12.66 1.32
C TRP A 85 1.46 -12.12 0.39
N GLY A 86 1.74 -12.00 -0.91
CA GLY A 86 0.76 -11.80 -1.97
C GLY A 86 0.28 -13.15 -2.49
N PRO A 87 -0.85 -13.69 -1.98
CA PRO A 87 -1.29 -15.03 -2.35
C PRO A 87 -1.87 -15.05 -3.77
N PRO A 88 -2.09 -16.25 -4.37
CA PRO A 88 -2.68 -16.35 -5.71
C PRO A 88 -3.96 -15.54 -5.95
N PRO A 89 -4.90 -15.39 -4.98
CA PRO A 89 -6.05 -14.50 -5.14
C PRO A 89 -5.69 -13.03 -5.37
N PHE A 90 -4.59 -12.54 -4.78
CA PHE A 90 -4.10 -11.18 -5.03
C PHE A 90 -3.54 -11.03 -6.44
N LEU A 91 -2.79 -12.01 -6.92
CA LEU A 91 -2.25 -12.01 -8.28
C LEU A 91 -3.34 -12.12 -9.35
N ALA A 92 -4.43 -12.83 -9.06
CA ALA A 92 -5.58 -12.99 -9.94
C ALA A 92 -6.63 -11.87 -9.80
N TRP A 93 -6.47 -10.96 -8.83
CA TRP A 93 -7.44 -9.91 -8.56
C TRP A 93 -7.48 -8.89 -9.71
N LYS A 94 -8.69 -8.50 -10.13
CA LYS A 94 -8.90 -7.51 -11.21
C LYS A 94 -8.21 -6.17 -10.94
N GLY A 95 -8.05 -5.81 -9.66
CA GLY A 95 -7.37 -4.59 -9.25
C GLY A 95 -5.84 -4.68 -9.23
N TYR A 96 -5.21 -5.84 -9.44
CA TYR A 96 -3.76 -6.00 -9.35
C TYR A 96 -3.00 -5.08 -10.32
N GLY A 97 -3.31 -5.15 -11.62
CA GLY A 97 -2.68 -4.28 -12.63
C GLY A 97 -2.99 -2.79 -12.42
N PRO A 98 -4.27 -2.41 -12.22
CA PRO A 98 -4.64 -1.03 -11.91
C PRO A 98 -3.96 -0.46 -10.66
N LEU A 99 -3.81 -1.23 -9.58
CA LEU A 99 -3.13 -0.79 -8.36
C LEU A 99 -1.71 -0.29 -8.66
N TRP A 100 -0.91 -1.10 -9.35
CA TRP A 100 0.47 -0.76 -9.65
C TRP A 100 0.55 0.40 -10.66
N THR A 101 -0.30 0.39 -11.69
CA THR A 101 -0.37 1.47 -12.67
C THR A 101 -0.71 2.82 -12.01
N ASN A 102 -1.72 2.84 -11.14
CA ASN A 102 -2.15 4.05 -10.45
C ASN A 102 -1.08 4.55 -9.48
N LEU A 103 -0.46 3.64 -8.70
CA LEU A 103 0.57 3.98 -7.73
C LEU A 103 1.82 4.57 -8.39
N VAL A 104 2.34 3.89 -9.43
CA VAL A 104 3.50 4.36 -10.19
C VAL A 104 3.16 5.63 -10.97
N GLY A 105 1.97 5.70 -11.58
CA GLY A 105 1.52 6.91 -12.27
C GLY A 105 1.38 8.11 -11.34
N TRP A 106 0.96 7.92 -10.09
CA TRP A 106 0.92 8.97 -9.07
C TRP A 106 2.33 9.43 -8.67
N LEU A 107 3.27 8.50 -8.48
CA LEU A 107 4.67 8.79 -8.18
C LEU A 107 5.38 9.56 -9.31
N ALA A 108 5.08 9.22 -10.56
CA ALA A 108 5.64 9.85 -11.75
C ALA A 108 4.98 11.19 -12.12
N GLU A 109 3.97 11.64 -11.36
CA GLU A 109 3.15 12.82 -11.66
C GLU A 109 2.37 12.76 -12.98
N ASN A 110 2.16 11.55 -13.52
CA ASN A 110 1.46 11.33 -14.79
C ASN A 110 -0.07 11.54 -14.70
N HIS A 111 -0.59 11.95 -13.55
CA HIS A 111 -2.00 12.30 -13.35
C HIS A 111 -2.29 13.80 -13.49
N ALA A 112 -1.31 14.59 -13.91
CA ALA A 112 -1.46 16.01 -14.22
C ALA A 112 -0.70 16.38 -15.49
N ARG A 113 -1.33 16.11 -16.65
CA ARG A 113 -1.40 17.02 -17.80
C ARG A 113 -2.78 16.90 -18.44
#